data_AF-A0A956AT26-F1
#
_entry.id   AF-A0A956AT26-F1
#
_cell.length_a   1.000
_cell.length_b   1.000
_cell.length_c   1.000
_cell.angle_alpha   90.00
_cell.angle_beta   90.00
_cell.angle_gamma   90.00
#
_symmetry.space_group_name_H-M   'P 1'
#
loop_
_entity.id
_entity.type
_entity.pdbx_description
1 polymer ?
#
loop_
_entity_poly.entity_id
_entity_poly.type
_entity_poly.pdbx_seq_one_letter_code
_entity_poly.pdbx_strand_id
1 'polypeptide(L)'
;PGTPPRLGVAFEHPRADAVALAAAVERVGATVAALIGQAPAQVVAVRQGGLPRTPTGQVRRNHIRAMLLDGTLPRPAPPLRLLS
;
A
#
# COMPACT_ATOMS: atom_id res chain seq x y z
N PRO A 1 -15.74 -0.62 23.06
CA PRO A 1 -14.46 -1.11 22.49
C PRO A 1 -14.39 -0.83 20.98
N GLY A 2 -13.61 0.17 20.58
CA GLY A 2 -13.42 0.49 19.17
C GLY A 2 -12.46 -0.51 18.53
N THR A 3 -12.77 -0.97 17.31
CA THR A 3 -11.85 -1.77 16.49
C THR A 3 -10.50 -1.04 16.43
N PRO A 4 -9.37 -1.69 16.75
CA PRO A 4 -8.07 -1.04 16.69
C PRO A 4 -7.82 -0.50 15.28
N PRO A 5 -7.17 0.67 15.14
CA PRO A 5 -6.88 1.24 13.84
C PRO A 5 -6.05 0.24 13.03
N ARG A 6 -6.60 -0.19 11.90
CA ARG A 6 -5.94 -1.13 10.99
C ARG A 6 -4.87 -0.38 10.21
N LEU A 7 -3.61 -0.78 10.35
CA LEU A 7 -2.48 -0.21 9.60
C LEU A 7 -2.64 -0.54 8.10
N GLY A 8 -2.61 0.48 7.26
CA GLY A 8 -2.57 0.36 5.80
C GLY A 8 -1.26 0.91 5.25
N VAL A 9 -0.65 0.19 4.32
CA VAL A 9 0.60 0.58 3.67
C VAL A 9 0.37 0.78 2.18
N ALA A 10 0.83 1.90 1.65
CA ALA A 10 0.87 2.15 0.21
C ALA A 10 2.30 2.55 -0.19
N PHE A 11 2.83 1.97 -1.26
CA PHE A 11 4.18 2.26 -1.73
C PHE A 11 4.26 2.31 -3.25
N GLU A 12 5.19 3.10 -3.76
CA GLU A 12 5.48 3.21 -5.19
C GLU A 12 6.48 2.14 -5.63
N HIS A 13 6.20 1.45 -6.73
CA HIS A 13 7.11 0.48 -7.34
C HIS A 13 7.39 0.88 -8.81
N PRO A 14 8.66 0.90 -9.25
CA PRO A 14 9.03 1.37 -10.59
C PRO A 14 8.67 0.39 -11.70
N ARG A 15 8.53 -0.91 -11.39
CA ARG A 15 8.20 -1.95 -12.38
C ARG A 15 6.73 -2.34 -12.30
N ALA A 16 6.11 -2.55 -13.45
CA ALA A 16 4.72 -3.00 -13.61
C ALA A 16 4.59 -4.53 -13.81
N ASP A 17 5.66 -5.29 -13.56
CA ASP A 17 5.62 -6.75 -13.60
C ASP A 17 4.84 -7.31 -12.41
N ALA A 18 3.83 -8.14 -12.67
CA ALA A 18 2.92 -8.65 -11.65
C ALA A 18 3.62 -9.54 -10.61
N VAL A 19 4.61 -10.34 -11.03
CA VAL A 19 5.35 -11.23 -10.12
C VAL A 19 6.25 -10.43 -9.18
N ALA A 20 6.98 -9.45 -9.71
CA ALA A 20 7.80 -8.54 -8.92
C ALA A 20 6.97 -7.70 -7.95
N LEU A 21 5.78 -7.27 -8.37
CA LEU A 21 4.82 -6.56 -7.51
C LEU A 21 4.31 -7.44 -6.38
N ALA A 22 3.97 -8.70 -6.66
CA ALA A 22 3.58 -9.69 -5.66
C ALA A 22 4.66 -9.84 -4.58
N ALA A 23 5.89 -10.12 -5.03
CA ALA A 23 7.02 -10.31 -4.13
C ALA A 23 7.36 -9.03 -3.35
N ALA A 24 7.16 -7.85 -3.94
CA ALA A 24 7.36 -6.57 -3.25
C ALA A 24 6.30 -6.33 -2.17
N VAL A 25 5.03 -6.62 -2.44
CA VAL A 25 3.93 -6.50 -1.46
C VAL A 25 4.19 -7.40 -0.26
N GLU A 26 4.55 -8.67 -0.49
CA GLU A 26 4.89 -9.62 0.58
C GLU A 26 6.09 -9.15 1.41
N ARG A 27 7.18 -8.74 0.75
CA ARG A 27 8.37 -8.21 1.44
C ARG A 27 8.04 -6.99 2.29
N VAL A 28 7.30 -6.03 1.75
CA VAL A 28 6.91 -4.82 2.49
C VAL A 28 6.02 -5.16 3.67
N GLY A 29 5.05 -6.06 3.50
CA GLY A 29 4.21 -6.55 4.59
C GLY A 29 5.02 -7.17 5.72
N ALA A 30 5.93 -8.09 5.39
CA ALA A 30 6.82 -8.74 6.35
C ALA A 30 7.76 -7.76 7.05
N THR A 31 8.37 -6.82 6.30
CA THR A 31 9.24 -5.79 6.88
C THR A 31 8.49 -4.88 7.83
N VAL A 32 7.30 -4.43 7.46
CA VAL A 32 6.49 -3.56 8.34
C VAL A 32 6.03 -4.33 9.58
N ALA A 33 5.62 -5.60 9.43
CA ALA A 33 5.27 -6.46 10.55
C ALA A 33 6.44 -6.63 11.54
N ALA A 34 7.65 -6.85 11.03
CA ALA A 34 8.85 -6.97 11.85
C ALA A 34 9.22 -5.65 12.57
N LEU A 35 9.07 -4.50 11.89
CA LEU A 35 9.44 -3.20 12.45
C LEU A 35 8.43 -2.65 13.46
N ILE A 36 7.13 -2.91 13.25
CA ILE A 36 6.04 -2.33 14.04
C ILE A 36 5.46 -3.35 15.04
N GLY A 37 5.81 -4.63 14.90
CA GLY A 37 5.25 -5.72 15.72
C GLY A 37 3.80 -6.08 15.36
N GLN A 38 3.30 -5.59 14.22
CA GLN A 38 1.93 -5.82 13.77
C GLN A 38 1.87 -5.94 12.25
N ALA A 39 1.23 -7.00 11.76
CA ALA A 39 0.94 -7.16 10.34
C ALA A 39 0.01 -6.04 9.83
N PRO A 40 0.34 -5.36 8.71
CA PRO A 40 -0.58 -4.45 8.06
C PRO A 40 -1.85 -5.16 7.64
N ALA A 41 -3.00 -4.53 7.81
CA ALA A 41 -4.26 -5.06 7.31
C ALA A 41 -4.35 -5.01 5.77
N GLN A 42 -3.57 -4.13 5.15
CA GLN A 42 -3.47 -4.02 3.71
C GLN A 42 -2.12 -3.43 3.30
N VAL A 43 -1.58 -3.95 2.21
CA VAL A 43 -0.37 -3.44 1.55
C VAL A 43 -0.70 -3.29 0.06
N VAL A 44 -0.54 -2.07 -0.46
CA VAL A 44 -0.88 -1.73 -1.84
C VAL A 44 0.36 -1.17 -2.54
N ALA A 45 0.78 -1.84 -3.61
CA ALA A 45 1.74 -1.27 -4.54
C ALA A 45 1.00 -0.39 -5.56
N VAL A 46 1.54 0.79 -5.84
CA VAL A 46 1.13 1.65 -6.95
C VAL A 46 2.31 1.85 -7.91
N ARG A 47 2.06 2.26 -9.15
CA ARG A 47 3.15 2.68 -10.04
C ARG A 47 3.87 3.91 -9.47
N GLN A 48 5.14 4.05 -9.80
CA GLN A 48 5.91 5.26 -9.46
C GLN A 48 5.18 6.53 -9.92
N GLY A 49 5.11 7.53 -9.05
CA GLY A 49 4.32 8.75 -9.27
C GLY A 49 2.81 8.59 -9.02
N GLY A 50 2.33 7.40 -8.67
CA GLY A 50 0.91 7.11 -8.45
C GLY A 50 0.36 7.54 -7.08
N LEU A 51 1.22 7.88 -6.11
CA LEU A 51 0.75 8.40 -4.82
C LEU A 51 0.45 9.91 -4.93
N PRO A 52 -0.72 10.37 -4.45
CA PRO A 52 -1.04 11.78 -4.38
C PRO A 52 0.00 12.58 -3.59
N ARG A 53 0.50 13.65 -4.21
CA ARG A 53 1.48 14.57 -3.62
C ARG A 53 0.97 16.01 -3.64
N THR A 54 1.51 16.84 -2.77
CA THR A 54 1.36 18.30 -2.82
C THR A 54 2.17 18.86 -3.99
N PRO A 55 1.95 20.12 -4.40
CA PRO A 55 2.81 20.79 -5.40
C PRO A 55 4.30 20.80 -5.01
N THR A 56 4.60 20.76 -3.71
CA THR A 56 5.96 20.69 -3.14
C THR A 56 6.50 19.25 -3.03
N GLY A 57 5.79 18.25 -3.57
CA GLY A 57 6.24 16.85 -3.62
C GLY A 57 5.97 16.02 -2.36
N GLN A 58 5.35 16.60 -1.33
CA GLN A 58 5.03 15.90 -0.09
C GLN A 58 3.85 14.95 -0.27
N VAL A 59 3.95 13.76 0.32
CA VAL A 59 2.90 12.73 0.25
C VAL A 59 1.65 13.19 1.00
N ARG A 60 0.49 13.17 0.34
CA ARG A 60 -0.82 13.53 0.94
C ARG A 60 -1.39 12.35 1.72
N ARG A 61 -0.83 12.04 2.89
CA ARG A 61 -1.18 10.86 3.71
C ARG A 61 -2.68 10.71 3.99
N ASN A 62 -3.39 11.80 4.29
CA ASN A 62 -4.84 11.75 4.54
C ASN A 62 -5.64 11.39 3.29
N HIS A 63 -5.21 11.87 2.12
CA HIS A 63 -5.82 11.49 0.84
C HIS A 63 -5.58 10.01 0.56
N ILE A 64 -4.34 9.54 0.72
CA ILE A 64 -3.99 8.12 0.55
C ILE A 64 -4.78 7.23 1.52
N ARG A 65 -4.98 7.67 2.77
CA ARG A 65 -5.81 6.95 3.74
C ARG A 65 -7.24 6.80 3.23
N ALA A 66 -7.86 7.87 2.71
CA ALA A 66 -9.20 7.79 2.12
C ALA A 66 -9.22 6.80 0.94
N MET A 67 -8.28 6.93 0.00
CA MET A 67 -8.21 6.02 -1.15
C MET A 67 -7.96 4.56 -0.78
N LEU A 68 -7.22 4.30 0.30
CA LEU A 68 -6.99 2.97 0.84
C LEU A 68 -8.28 2.38 1.44
N LEU A 69 -9.08 3.19 2.12
CA LEU A 69 -10.37 2.76 2.68
C LEU A 69 -11.40 2.52 1.57
N ASP A 70 -11.39 3.38 0.55
CA ASP A 70 -12.33 3.33 -0.58
C ASP A 70 -11.89 2.35 -1.67
N GLY A 71 -10.67 1.81 -1.60
CA GLY A 71 -10.11 0.90 -2.61
C GLY A 71 -9.73 1.55 -3.93
N THR A 72 -9.60 2.89 -3.98
CA THR A 72 -9.44 3.70 -5.21
C THR A 72 -7.99 4.02 -5.57
N LEU A 73 -7.00 3.51 -4.83
CA LEU A 73 -5.59 3.66 -5.21
C LEU A 73 -5.31 3.12 -6.63
N PRO A 74 -4.49 3.79 -7.45
CA PRO A 74 -4.18 3.36 -8.81
C PRO A 74 -3.27 2.12 -8.78
N ARG A 75 -3.89 0.94 -8.71
CA ARG A 75 -3.20 -0.34 -8.69
C ARG A 75 -2.63 -0.66 -10.07
N PRO A 76 -1.39 -1.17 -10.17
CA PRO A 76 -0.94 -1.85 -11.37
C PRO A 76 -1.81 -3.10 -11.56
N ALA A 77 -2.44 -3.25 -12.71
CA ALA A 77 -3.30 -4.40 -13.01
C ALA A 77 -2.49 -5.71 -13.16
N PRO A 78 -3.07 -6.91 -12.92
CA PRO A 78 -4.35 -7.20 -12.25
C PRO A 78 -4.13 -7.74 -10.81
N PRO A 79 -5.19 -7.86 -9.99
CA PRO A 79 -5.11 -7.77 -8.53
C PRO A 79 -4.45 -9.00 -7.90
N LEU A 80 -3.51 -8.78 -7.00
CA LEU A 80 -3.00 -9.80 -6.11
C LEU A 80 -4.12 -10.19 -5.14
N ARG A 81 -4.53 -11.45 -5.17
CA ARG A 81 -5.49 -11.99 -4.22
C ARG A 81 -4.93 -11.85 -2.81
N LEU A 82 -5.74 -11.32 -1.91
CA LEU A 82 -5.50 -11.35 -0.47
C LEU A 82 -5.36 -12.82 -0.04
N LEU A 83 -4.20 -13.17 0.51
CA LEU A 83 -4.02 -14.44 1.21
C LEU A 83 -5.01 -14.45 2.38
N SER A 84 -5.90 -15.44 2.35
CA SER A 84 -6.89 -15.72 3.42
C SER A 84 -6.21 -16.46 4.56
#